data_AF-A0A7V7WK46-F1
#
_entry.id   AF-A0A7V7WK46-F1
#
_cell.length_a   1.000
_cell.length_b   1.000
_cell.length_c   1.000
_cell.angle_alpha   90.00
_cell.angle_beta   90.00
_cell.angle_gamma   90.00
#
_symmetry.space_group_name_H-M   'P 1'
#
loop_
_entity.id
_entity.type
_entity.pdbx_description
1 polymer ?
#
loop_
_entity_poly.entity_id
_entity_poly.type
_entity_poly.pdbx_seq_one_letter_code
_entity_poly.pdbx_strand_id
1 'polypeptide(L)'
;MRPNPRALSQKRRADMQSIEILQSVFRWIHVVAGILWIGLLYFFNFVNGPFAATMDGDTKKKVVPQLMPRSLFWFRWGALWTWATGVILLMLVFYHGGALFAGATQNWTLPTFVMLAVTFFGVFIYDAIMKT
;
A
#
# COMPACT_ATOMS: atom_id res chain seq x y z
N MET A 1 -27.56 40.09 2.53
CA MET A 1 -27.40 39.72 1.10
C MET A 1 -27.15 38.23 0.99
N ARG A 2 -27.88 37.50 0.14
CA ARG A 2 -27.60 36.07 -0.11
C ARG A 2 -26.49 35.94 -1.16
N PRO A 3 -25.50 35.04 -1.00
CA PRO A 3 -24.44 34.85 -1.99
C PRO A 3 -24.98 34.37 -3.35
N ASN A 4 -24.33 34.75 -4.45
CA ASN A 4 -24.68 34.31 -5.80
C ASN A 4 -24.47 32.79 -5.97
N PRO A 5 -25.50 32.01 -6.37
CA PRO A 5 -25.41 30.55 -6.51
C PRO A 5 -24.36 30.10 -7.55
N ARG A 6 -24.09 30.90 -8.59
CA ARG A 6 -23.06 30.58 -9.59
C ARG A 6 -21.66 30.62 -8.97
N ALA A 7 -21.37 31.62 -8.13
CA ALA A 7 -20.08 31.74 -7.45
C ALA A 7 -19.83 30.57 -6.48
N LEU A 8 -20.86 30.12 -5.76
CA LEU A 8 -20.79 28.94 -4.90
C LEU A 8 -20.50 27.65 -5.69
N SER A 9 -21.10 27.50 -6.87
CA SER A 9 -20.88 26.34 -7.74
C SER A 9 -19.46 26.30 -8.31
N GLN A 10 -18.92 27.46 -8.71
CA GLN A 10 -17.57 27.58 -9.26
C GLN A 10 -16.51 27.30 -8.20
N LYS A 11 -16.68 27.85 -7.00
CA LYS A 11 -15.80 27.56 -5.85
C LYS A 11 -15.80 26.06 -5.53
N ARG A 12 -16.98 25.44 -5.45
CA ARG A 12 -17.11 23.99 -5.19
C ARG A 12 -16.42 23.14 -6.27
N ARG A 13 -16.51 23.53 -7.54
CA ARG A 13 -15.82 22.85 -8.65
C ARG A 13 -14.30 22.96 -8.55
N ALA A 14 -13.79 24.15 -8.22
CA ALA A 14 -12.35 24.36 -8.01
C ALA A 14 -11.83 23.55 -6.81
N ASP A 15 -12.57 23.57 -5.69
CA ASP A 15 -12.26 22.78 -4.50
C ASP A 15 -12.22 21.27 -4.86
N MET A 16 -13.21 20.75 -5.59
CA MET A 16 -13.23 19.36 -6.06
C MET A 16 -12.04 19.01 -6.96
N GLN A 17 -11.77 19.86 -7.97
CA GLN A 17 -10.65 19.66 -8.90
C GLN A 17 -9.32 19.58 -8.15
N SER A 18 -9.12 20.43 -7.14
CA SER A 18 -7.88 20.41 -6.34
C SER A 18 -7.70 19.11 -5.56
N ILE A 19 -8.79 18.56 -5.00
CA ILE A 19 -8.77 17.29 -4.26
C ILE A 19 -8.49 16.12 -5.21
N GLU A 20 -9.08 16.12 -6.40
CA GLU A 20 -8.84 15.08 -7.42
C GLU A 20 -7.37 15.07 -7.87
N ILE A 21 -6.79 16.24 -8.13
CA ILE A 21 -5.36 16.36 -8.48
C ILE A 21 -4.49 15.84 -7.34
N LEU A 22 -4.78 16.25 -6.10
CA LEU A 22 -4.03 15.81 -4.92
C LEU A 22 -4.10 14.29 -4.73
N GLN A 23 -5.28 13.68 -4.90
CA GLN A 23 -5.46 12.24 -4.86
C GLN A 23 -4.65 11.53 -5.96
N SER A 24 -4.64 12.06 -7.17
CA SER A 24 -3.88 11.50 -8.29
C SER A 24 -2.37 11.51 -8.00
N VAL A 25 -1.85 12.65 -7.52
CA VAL A 25 -0.43 12.79 -7.16
C VAL A 25 -0.03 11.81 -6.06
N PHE A 26 -0.77 11.75 -4.95
CA PHE A 26 -0.45 10.82 -3.86
C PHE A 26 -0.57 9.36 -4.26
N ARG A 27 -1.51 9.01 -5.15
CA ARG A 27 -1.66 7.66 -5.70
C ARG A 27 -0.41 7.24 -6.46
N TRP A 28 0.10 8.10 -7.33
CA TRP A 28 1.32 7.81 -8.09
C TRP A 28 2.55 7.73 -7.19
N ILE A 29 2.68 8.61 -6.18
CA ILE A 29 3.76 8.51 -5.18
C ILE A 29 3.66 7.17 -4.42
N HIS A 30 2.47 6.77 -3.99
CA HIS A 30 2.24 5.50 -3.30
C HIS A 30 2.63 4.30 -4.16
N VAL A 31 2.24 4.30 -5.44
CA VAL A 31 2.58 3.22 -6.39
C VAL A 31 4.09 3.14 -6.61
N VAL A 32 4.76 4.26 -6.86
CA VAL A 32 6.22 4.28 -7.08
C VAL A 32 6.98 3.85 -5.82
N ALA A 33 6.57 4.33 -4.64
CA ALA A 33 7.14 3.89 -3.37
C ALA A 33 6.92 2.39 -3.12
N GLY A 34 5.74 1.87 -3.47
CA GLY A 34 5.41 0.45 -3.39
C GLY A 34 6.27 -0.40 -4.31
N ILE A 35 6.52 0.05 -5.54
CA ILE A 35 7.44 -0.62 -6.49
C ILE A 35 8.85 -0.71 -5.90
N LEU A 36 9.36 0.37 -5.30
CA LEU A 36 10.68 0.35 -4.65
C LEU A 36 10.69 -0.62 -3.44
N TRP A 37 9.67 -0.57 -2.59
CA TRP A 37 9.58 -1.39 -1.38
C TRP A 37 9.49 -2.88 -1.70
N ILE A 38 8.52 -3.28 -2.53
CA ILE A 38 8.32 -4.67 -2.94
C ILE A 38 9.45 -5.15 -3.85
N GLY A 39 9.98 -4.29 -4.73
CA GLY A 39 11.13 -4.61 -5.57
C GLY A 39 12.36 -4.98 -4.75
N LEU A 40 12.65 -4.25 -3.67
CA LEU A 40 13.74 -4.58 -2.76
C LEU A 40 13.46 -5.86 -1.94
N LEU A 41 12.20 -6.14 -1.57
CA LEU A 41 11.85 -7.43 -0.95
C LEU A 41 12.19 -8.60 -1.87
N TYR A 42 11.81 -8.52 -3.14
CA TYR A 42 12.12 -9.57 -4.10
C TYR A 42 13.61 -9.68 -4.37
N PHE A 43 14.32 -8.56 -4.45
CA PHE A 43 15.78 -8.57 -4.51
C PHE A 43 16.39 -9.30 -3.31
N PHE A 44 15.98 -9.02 -2.08
CA PHE A 44 16.54 -9.67 -0.90
C PHE A 44 16.24 -11.17 -0.82
N ASN A 45 14.98 -11.56 -1.10
CA ASN A 45 14.53 -12.94 -0.94
C ASN A 45 14.99 -13.86 -2.08
N PHE A 46 14.89 -13.39 -3.33
CA PHE A 46 15.08 -14.26 -4.50
C PHE A 46 16.43 -14.07 -5.21
N VAL A 47 17.10 -12.93 -5.02
CA VAL A 47 18.35 -12.62 -5.72
C VAL A 47 19.53 -12.61 -4.76
N ASN A 48 19.51 -11.72 -3.76
CA ASN A 48 20.64 -11.48 -2.86
C ASN A 48 20.97 -12.70 -1.99
N GLY A 49 19.95 -13.38 -1.44
CA GLY A 49 20.16 -14.59 -0.61
C GLY A 49 20.92 -15.69 -1.37
N PRO A 50 20.39 -16.19 -2.50
CA PRO A 50 21.08 -17.19 -3.32
C PRO A 50 22.44 -16.72 -3.85
N PHE A 51 22.53 -15.46 -4.30
CA PHE A 51 23.80 -14.90 -4.80
C PHE A 51 24.86 -14.78 -3.71
N ALA A 52 24.49 -14.39 -2.50
CA ALA A 52 25.42 -14.35 -1.38
C ALA A 52 25.92 -15.76 -1.02
N ALA A 53 25.12 -16.81 -1.19
CA ALA A 53 25.54 -18.18 -0.93
C ALA A 53 26.70 -18.64 -1.84
N THR A 54 26.79 -18.12 -3.07
CA THR A 54 27.84 -18.51 -4.03
C THR A 54 29.18 -17.79 -3.82
N MET A 55 29.25 -16.79 -2.93
CA MET A 55 30.48 -16.03 -2.67
C MET A 55 31.38 -16.72 -1.63
N ASP A 56 32.69 -16.65 -1.86
CA ASP A 56 33.71 -16.95 -0.86
C ASP A 56 33.69 -15.94 0.30
N GLY A 57 34.30 -16.31 1.42
CA GLY A 57 34.27 -15.52 2.65
C GLY A 57 34.90 -14.12 2.51
N ASP A 58 35.90 -13.94 1.67
CA ASP A 58 36.58 -12.66 1.52
C ASP A 58 35.85 -11.71 0.57
N THR A 59 35.19 -12.25 -0.47
CA THR A 59 34.27 -11.47 -1.31
C THR A 59 33.07 -10.97 -0.51
N LYS A 60 32.47 -11.83 0.34
CA LYS A 60 31.35 -11.43 1.22
C LYS A 60 31.68 -10.24 2.10
N LYS A 61 32.87 -10.22 2.72
CA LYS A 61 33.33 -9.13 3.59
C LYS A 61 33.47 -7.80 2.84
N LYS A 62 33.71 -7.81 1.53
CA LYS A 62 33.82 -6.60 0.72
C LYS A 62 32.45 -6.13 0.21
N VAL A 63 31.61 -7.05 -0.25
CA VAL A 63 30.34 -6.73 -0.92
C VAL A 63 29.22 -6.43 0.09
N VAL A 64 29.02 -7.30 1.09
CA VAL A 64 27.87 -7.22 2.01
C VAL A 64 27.84 -5.91 2.80
N PRO A 65 28.94 -5.42 3.40
CA PRO A 65 28.93 -4.16 4.15
C PRO A 65 28.67 -2.93 3.28
N GLN A 66 28.93 -3.02 1.96
CA GLN A 66 28.69 -1.92 1.03
C GLN A 66 27.28 -1.97 0.40
N LEU A 67 26.76 -3.17 0.16
CA LEU A 67 25.47 -3.40 -0.47
C LEU A 67 24.33 -3.25 0.54
N MET A 68 24.42 -3.93 1.68
CA MET A 68 23.30 -4.03 2.63
C MET A 68 22.83 -2.68 3.17
N PRO A 69 23.69 -1.75 3.63
CA PRO A 69 23.22 -0.48 4.17
C PRO A 69 22.52 0.38 3.12
N ARG A 70 23.00 0.35 1.87
CA ARG A 70 22.42 1.11 0.76
C ARG A 70 21.05 0.56 0.37
N SER A 71 20.94 -0.76 0.20
CA SER A 71 19.67 -1.40 -0.12
C SER A 71 18.66 -1.26 1.03
N LEU A 72 19.09 -1.40 2.28
CA LEU A 72 18.22 -1.23 3.45
C LEU A 72 17.75 0.20 3.65
N PHE A 73 18.58 1.21 3.34
CA PHE A 73 18.16 2.61 3.37
C PHE A 73 16.96 2.82 2.46
N TRP A 74 17.08 2.45 1.17
CA TRP A 74 15.99 2.60 0.21
C TRP A 74 14.78 1.74 0.54
N PHE A 75 14.99 0.54 1.10
CA PHE A 75 13.90 -0.32 1.57
C PHE A 75 13.07 0.35 2.66
N ARG A 76 13.73 0.92 3.67
CA ARG A 76 13.06 1.64 4.78
C ARG A 76 12.29 2.84 4.28
N TRP A 77 12.88 3.64 3.38
CA TRP A 77 12.20 4.81 2.82
C TRP A 77 11.07 4.44 1.87
N GLY A 78 11.22 3.39 1.05
CA GLY A 78 10.15 2.86 0.22
C GLY A 78 8.95 2.39 1.06
N ALA A 79 9.22 1.64 2.13
CA ALA A 79 8.19 1.20 3.07
C ALA A 79 7.50 2.38 3.76
N LEU A 80 8.28 3.34 4.27
CA LEU A 80 7.77 4.53 4.96
C LEU A 80 6.89 5.37 4.02
N TRP A 81 7.33 5.61 2.78
CA TRP A 81 6.55 6.39 1.82
C TRP A 81 5.28 5.68 1.37
N THR A 82 5.33 4.37 1.18
CA THR A 82 4.13 3.57 0.88
C THR A 82 3.13 3.68 2.02
N TRP A 83 3.59 3.49 3.27
CA TRP A 83 2.72 3.61 4.43
C TRP A 83 2.15 5.03 4.59
N ALA A 84 3.00 6.07 4.57
CA ALA A 84 2.60 7.46 4.80
C ALA A 84 1.61 7.96 3.75
N THR A 85 1.91 7.72 2.46
CA THR A 85 0.99 8.09 1.38
C THR A 85 -0.26 7.23 1.38
N GLY A 86 -0.17 5.97 1.80
CA GLY A 86 -1.33 5.09 1.98
C GLY A 86 -2.28 5.68 3.01
N VAL A 87 -1.78 6.06 4.18
CA VAL A 87 -2.56 6.73 5.24
C VAL A 87 -3.19 8.04 4.76
N ILE A 88 -2.45 8.85 4.01
CA ILE A 88 -2.98 10.09 3.42
C ILE A 88 -4.08 9.81 2.40
N LEU A 89 -3.91 8.80 1.53
CA LEU A 89 -4.93 8.39 0.56
C LEU A 89 -6.17 7.82 1.26
N LEU A 90 -6.00 7.04 2.33
CA LEU A 90 -7.11 6.58 3.16
C LEU A 90 -7.88 7.80 3.71
N MET A 91 -7.19 8.81 4.25
CA MET A 91 -7.84 10.03 4.74
C MET A 91 -8.53 10.82 3.63
N LEU A 92 -7.90 11.01 2.47
CA LEU A 92 -8.47 11.75 1.34
C LEU A 92 -9.67 11.03 0.72
N VAL A 93 -9.59 9.72 0.51
CA VAL A 93 -10.67 8.94 -0.12
C VAL A 93 -11.82 8.69 0.86
N PHE A 94 -11.50 8.34 2.11
CA PHE A 94 -12.52 7.94 3.08
C PHE A 94 -13.13 9.09 3.87
N TYR A 95 -12.35 10.09 4.31
CA TYR A 95 -12.91 11.23 5.04
C TYR A 95 -13.40 12.36 4.14
N HIS A 96 -12.73 12.64 3.01
CA HIS A 96 -13.12 13.75 2.12
C HIS A 96 -13.94 13.28 0.91
N GLY A 97 -13.67 12.09 0.37
CA GLY A 97 -14.38 11.53 -0.78
C GLY A 97 -15.69 10.82 -0.44
N GLY A 98 -15.92 10.47 0.83
CA GLY A 98 -17.13 9.76 1.28
C GLY A 98 -17.30 8.36 0.66
N ALA A 99 -16.29 7.81 -0.02
CA ALA A 99 -16.41 6.61 -0.85
C ALA A 99 -16.74 5.32 -0.07
N LEU A 100 -16.52 5.29 1.25
CA LEU A 100 -16.96 4.17 2.11
C LEU A 100 -18.46 4.20 2.42
N PHE A 101 -19.12 5.36 2.32
CA PHE A 101 -20.52 5.55 2.77
C PHE A 101 -21.44 6.09 1.67
N ALA A 102 -20.88 6.56 0.55
CA ALA A 102 -21.63 6.95 -0.63
C ALA A 102 -22.07 5.70 -1.40
N GLY A 103 -23.16 5.08 -0.95
CA GLY A 103 -23.86 3.98 -1.64
C GLY A 103 -23.60 2.58 -1.07
N ALA A 104 -22.54 2.39 -0.28
CA ALA A 104 -22.38 1.18 0.51
C ALA A 104 -23.22 1.31 1.79
N THR A 105 -24.47 0.88 1.74
CA THR A 105 -25.10 0.36 2.96
C THR A 105 -24.24 -0.83 3.39
N GLN A 106 -23.52 -0.70 4.50
CA GLN A 106 -22.77 -1.80 5.10
C GLN A 106 -23.76 -2.85 5.63
N ASN A 107 -24.37 -3.59 4.70
CA ASN A 107 -25.27 -4.68 5.00
C ASN A 107 -24.39 -5.89 5.30
N TRP A 108 -24.20 -6.16 6.58
CA TRP A 108 -23.59 -7.41 7.05
C TRP A 108 -24.50 -8.56 6.65
N THR A 109 -24.22 -9.16 5.49
CA THR A 109 -25.02 -10.25 4.93
C THR A 109 -24.29 -11.58 5.15
N LEU A 110 -25.03 -12.69 5.03
CA LEU A 110 -24.47 -14.02 5.20
C LEU A 110 -23.21 -14.26 4.33
N PRO A 111 -23.14 -13.84 3.05
CA PRO A 111 -21.90 -13.96 2.26
C PRO A 111 -20.69 -13.26 2.88
N THR A 112 -20.87 -12.10 3.53
CA THR A 112 -19.79 -11.39 4.23
C THR A 112 -19.22 -12.24 5.36
N PHE A 113 -20.10 -12.84 6.18
CA PHE A 113 -19.67 -13.72 7.27
C PHE A 113 -19.03 -15.01 6.77
N VAL A 114 -19.54 -15.59 5.67
CA VAL A 114 -18.92 -16.76 5.03
C VAL A 114 -17.51 -16.43 4.54
N MET A 115 -17.30 -15.28 3.88
CA MET A 115 -15.96 -14.88 3.42
C MET A 115 -14.99 -14.62 4.57
N LEU A 116 -15.45 -13.98 5.65
CA LEU A 116 -14.65 -13.81 6.86
C LEU A 116 -14.30 -15.17 7.47
N ALA A 117 -15.28 -16.07 7.60
CA ALA A 117 -15.05 -17.41 8.12
C ALA A 117 -14.04 -18.19 7.26
N VAL A 118 -14.16 -18.15 5.93
CA VAL A 118 -13.18 -18.79 5.03
C VAL A 118 -11.79 -18.17 5.19
N THR A 119 -11.69 -16.86 5.34
CA THR A 119 -10.41 -16.16 5.46
C THR A 119 -9.69 -16.50 6.77
N PHE A 120 -10.42 -16.53 7.89
CA PHE A 120 -9.82 -16.80 9.21
C PHE A 120 -9.72 -18.30 9.53
N PHE A 121 -10.68 -19.11 9.09
CA PHE A 121 -10.71 -20.55 9.39
C PHE A 121 -10.17 -21.45 8.26
N GLY A 122 -10.04 -20.94 7.04
CA GLY A 122 -9.55 -21.73 5.90
C GLY A 122 -8.14 -22.27 6.08
N VAL A 123 -7.27 -21.57 6.83
CA VAL A 123 -5.91 -22.04 7.13
C VAL A 123 -5.92 -23.32 7.97
N PHE A 124 -6.85 -23.45 8.93
CA PHE A 124 -6.98 -24.64 9.77
C PHE A 124 -7.58 -25.82 9.01
N ILE A 125 -8.50 -25.56 8.08
CA ILE A 125 -9.05 -26.59 7.18
C ILE A 125 -7.95 -27.12 6.27
N TYR A 126 -7.16 -26.23 5.65
CA TYR A 126 -6.01 -26.62 4.84
C TYR A 126 -5.01 -27.46 5.65
N ASP A 127 -4.66 -27.00 6.85
CA ASP A 127 -3.72 -27.71 7.73
C ASP A 127 -4.24 -29.10 8.15
N ALA A 128 -5.54 -29.24 8.41
CA ALA A 128 -6.16 -30.53 8.72
C ALA A 128 -6.17 -31.51 7.54
N ILE A 129 -6.35 -31.01 6.30
CA ILE A 129 -6.36 -31.84 5.08
C ILE A 129 -4.94 -32.25 4.68
N MET A 130 -3.95 -31.36 4.84
CA MET A 130 -2.59 -31.59 4.35
C MET A 130 -1.69 -32.31 5.36
N LYS A 131 -2.13 -32.46 6.62
CA LYS A 131 -1.42 -33.21 7.67
C LYS A 131 -1.85 -34.68 7.80
N THR A 132 -2.75 -35.15 6.94
CA THR A 132 -3.03 -36.59 6.74
C THR A 132 -2.19 -37.13 5.59
#